data_AF-A0AB35IPP8-F1
#
_entry.id   AF-A0AB35IPP8-F1
#
_cell.length_a   1.000
_cell.length_b   1.000
_cell.length_c   1.000
_cell.angle_alpha   90.00
_cell.angle_beta   90.00
_cell.angle_gamma   90.00
#
_symmetry.space_group_name_H-M   'P 1'
#
loop_
_entity.id
_entity.type
_entity.pdbx_description
1 polymer ?
#
loop_
_entity_poly.entity_id
_entity_poly.type
_entity_poly.pdbx_seq_one_letter_code
_entity_poly.pdbx_strand_id
1 'polypeptide(L)'
;MIIDRKYAVIKYFVIGFILLIIIIASIFYFTGNEDSKTKYKYKYLNEDQITFASDEQVDDYKIMLERYLEKNKYSDVETVKFYNRTFKEDNYVYFYCLLDDEFKTLLECKYDKSEEKFLNYFEWVGDKYDDSTEAPASKITYLEIVDKESYESKKFDEEIENREPDENIDSD
;
A
#
# COMPACT_ATOMS: atom_id res chain seq x y z
N MET A 1 22.93 -61.17 10.61
CA MET A 1 21.55 -61.00 11.13
C MET A 1 21.35 -59.83 12.10
N ILE A 2 22.39 -59.19 12.68
CA ILE A 2 22.24 -58.00 13.55
C ILE A 2 22.25 -56.69 12.72
N ILE A 3 23.00 -56.67 11.63
CA ILE A 3 23.17 -55.51 10.75
C ILE A 3 21.84 -55.16 10.05
N ASP A 4 21.12 -56.14 9.53
CA ASP A 4 19.83 -55.95 8.85
C ASP A 4 18.73 -55.36 9.76
N ARG A 5 18.73 -55.75 11.05
CA ARG A 5 17.80 -55.19 12.05
C ARG A 5 18.08 -53.71 12.32
N LYS A 6 19.35 -53.30 12.36
CA LYS A 6 19.72 -51.87 12.55
C LYS A 6 19.30 -51.02 11.36
N TYR A 7 19.47 -51.52 10.14
CA TYR A 7 19.01 -50.83 8.93
C TYR A 7 17.48 -50.73 8.86
N ALA A 8 16.76 -51.75 9.32
CA ALA A 8 15.30 -51.69 9.42
C ALA A 8 14.86 -50.59 10.41
N VAL A 9 15.46 -50.52 11.60
CA VAL A 9 15.15 -49.49 12.61
C VAL A 9 15.41 -48.08 12.08
N ILE A 10 16.52 -47.86 11.39
CA ILE A 10 16.85 -46.56 10.78
C ILE A 10 15.82 -46.17 9.71
N LYS A 11 15.40 -47.12 8.85
CA LYS A 11 14.37 -46.87 7.83
C LYS A 11 13.04 -46.44 8.44
N TYR A 12 12.57 -47.12 9.48
CA TYR A 12 11.31 -46.74 10.15
C TYR A 12 11.41 -45.37 10.83
N PHE A 13 12.57 -45.02 11.39
CA PHE A 13 12.80 -43.69 11.98
C PHE A 13 12.73 -42.57 10.93
N VAL A 14 13.37 -42.77 9.76
CA VAL A 14 13.35 -41.78 8.66
C VAL A 14 11.93 -41.60 8.11
N ILE A 15 11.18 -42.69 7.92
CA ILE A 15 9.79 -42.63 7.45
C ILE A 15 8.91 -41.89 8.46
N GLY A 16 9.06 -42.18 9.75
CA GLY A 16 8.34 -41.47 10.82
C GLY A 16 8.65 -39.97 10.86
N PHE A 17 9.91 -39.59 10.62
CA PHE A 17 10.32 -38.19 10.60
C PHE A 17 9.76 -37.43 9.38
N ILE A 18 9.71 -38.07 8.22
CA ILE A 18 9.07 -37.49 7.02
C ILE A 18 7.56 -37.29 7.25
N LEU A 19 6.88 -38.27 7.85
CA LEU A 19 5.46 -38.14 8.20
C LEU A 19 5.22 -37.01 9.21
N LEU A 20 6.10 -36.84 10.20
CA LEU A 20 6.04 -35.73 11.14
C LEU A 20 6.15 -34.37 10.44
N ILE A 21 7.09 -34.22 9.50
CA ILE A 21 7.25 -32.99 8.71
C ILE A 21 5.98 -32.72 7.89
N ILE A 22 5.40 -33.75 7.26
CA ILE A 22 4.15 -33.61 6.49
C ILE A 22 3.01 -33.16 7.40
N ILE A 23 2.88 -33.72 8.60
CA ILE A 23 1.84 -33.34 9.57
C ILE A 23 2.03 -31.88 10.01
N ILE A 24 3.26 -31.46 10.35
CA ILE A 24 3.56 -30.08 10.75
C ILE A 24 3.29 -29.12 9.58
N ALA A 25 3.73 -29.45 8.36
CA ALA A 25 3.47 -28.66 7.17
C ALA A 25 1.97 -28.56 6.86
N SER A 26 1.22 -29.65 7.07
CA SER A 26 -0.24 -29.67 6.90
C SER A 26 -0.93 -28.80 7.95
N ILE A 27 -0.48 -28.84 9.21
CA ILE A 27 -1.00 -27.96 10.27
C ILE A 27 -0.73 -26.50 9.88
N PHE A 28 0.49 -26.15 9.48
CA PHE A 28 0.82 -24.78 9.02
C PHE A 28 -0.01 -24.35 7.80
N TYR A 29 -0.23 -25.25 6.85
CA TYR A 29 -1.06 -25.00 5.67
C TYR A 29 -2.53 -24.79 6.06
N PHE A 30 -3.07 -25.57 6.99
CA PHE A 30 -4.45 -25.45 7.45
C PHE A 30 -4.67 -24.30 8.44
N THR A 31 -3.72 -23.98 9.32
CA THR A 31 -3.80 -22.78 10.18
C THR A 31 -3.52 -21.49 9.42
N GLY A 32 -2.88 -21.57 8.25
CA GLY A 32 -2.78 -20.46 7.30
C GLY A 32 -4.01 -20.30 6.39
N ASN A 33 -4.99 -21.19 6.50
CA ASN A 33 -6.17 -21.23 5.65
C ASN A 33 -7.47 -21.26 6.48
N GLU A 34 -7.46 -20.62 7.66
CA GLU A 34 -8.71 -20.21 8.28
C GLU A 34 -9.33 -19.13 7.41
N ASP A 35 -10.57 -19.37 6.97
CA ASP A 35 -11.53 -18.40 6.45
C ASP A 35 -11.82 -17.29 7.49
N SER A 36 -10.79 -16.62 7.98
CA SER A 36 -10.95 -15.33 8.62
C SER A 36 -11.28 -14.38 7.48
N LYS A 37 -12.55 -13.98 7.39
CA LYS A 37 -12.81 -12.57 7.05
C LYS A 37 -11.90 -11.78 7.97
N THR A 38 -10.74 -11.36 7.48
CA THR A 38 -9.72 -10.66 8.23
C THR A 38 -10.45 -9.52 8.90
N LYS A 39 -10.60 -9.59 10.22
CA LYS A 39 -11.20 -8.49 10.95
C LYS A 39 -10.12 -7.42 11.00
N TYR A 40 -10.04 -6.65 9.93
CA TYR A 40 -9.11 -5.55 9.79
C TYR A 40 -9.20 -4.65 11.01
N LYS A 41 -8.04 -4.22 11.47
CA LYS A 41 -7.93 -3.30 12.60
C LYS A 41 -8.51 -1.94 12.23
N TYR A 42 -8.28 -1.51 10.98
CA TYR A 42 -8.74 -0.23 10.45
C TYR A 42 -10.00 -0.41 9.61
N LYS A 43 -10.83 0.63 9.56
CA LYS A 43 -11.94 0.72 8.62
C LYS A 43 -11.41 1.23 7.28
N TYR A 44 -11.55 0.41 6.24
CA TYR A 44 -11.20 0.80 4.89
C TYR A 44 -12.40 1.45 4.18
N LEU A 45 -12.17 2.56 3.49
CA LEU A 45 -13.17 3.27 2.71
C LEU A 45 -12.74 3.33 1.25
N ASN A 46 -13.72 3.22 0.35
CA ASN A 46 -13.55 3.37 -1.10
C ASN A 46 -12.56 2.36 -1.71
N GLU A 47 -12.52 1.14 -1.19
CA GLU A 47 -11.66 0.05 -1.70
C GLU A 47 -11.94 -0.26 -3.18
N ASP A 48 -13.19 -0.06 -3.62
CA ASP A 48 -13.66 -0.20 -5.00
C ASP A 48 -12.96 0.74 -5.99
N GLN A 49 -12.24 1.75 -5.50
CA GLN A 49 -11.44 2.65 -6.33
C GLN A 49 -10.14 1.99 -6.82
N ILE A 50 -9.69 0.90 -6.20
CA ILE A 50 -8.50 0.13 -6.60
C ILE A 50 -8.89 -0.85 -7.73
N THR A 51 -9.19 -0.29 -8.91
CA THR A 51 -9.76 -1.03 -10.06
C THR A 51 -8.77 -1.92 -10.83
N PHE A 52 -7.48 -1.85 -10.50
CA PHE A 52 -6.39 -2.53 -11.23
C PHE A 52 -5.89 -3.80 -10.54
N ALA A 53 -6.50 -4.19 -9.42
CA ALA A 53 -6.17 -5.38 -8.65
C ALA A 53 -7.47 -6.15 -8.34
N SER A 54 -7.35 -7.46 -8.08
CA SER A 54 -8.44 -8.30 -7.58
C SER A 54 -8.71 -8.04 -6.10
N ASP A 55 -9.89 -8.43 -5.63
CA ASP A 55 -10.26 -8.33 -4.20
C ASP A 55 -9.25 -9.06 -3.30
N GLU A 56 -8.76 -10.22 -3.73
CA GLU A 56 -7.73 -11.00 -3.01
C GLU A 56 -6.41 -10.23 -2.88
N GLN A 57 -5.95 -9.60 -3.96
CA GLN A 57 -4.74 -8.78 -3.93
C GLN A 57 -4.94 -7.54 -3.03
N VAL A 58 -6.13 -6.93 -3.06
CA VAL A 58 -6.46 -5.78 -2.21
C VAL A 58 -6.47 -6.18 -0.73
N ASP A 59 -6.95 -7.38 -0.40
CA ASP A 59 -6.90 -7.92 0.96
C ASP A 59 -5.46 -8.17 1.43
N ASP A 60 -4.61 -8.74 0.58
CA ASP A 60 -3.17 -8.88 0.86
C ASP A 60 -2.48 -7.53 1.12
N TYR A 61 -2.85 -6.51 0.34
CA TYR A 61 -2.35 -5.15 0.53
C TYR A 61 -2.76 -4.58 1.88
N LYS A 62 -4.02 -4.75 2.31
CA LYS A 62 -4.46 -4.25 3.62
C LYS A 62 -3.65 -4.87 4.74
N ILE A 63 -3.40 -6.17 4.71
CA ILE A 63 -2.54 -6.85 5.70
C ILE A 63 -1.13 -6.23 5.71
N MET A 64 -0.59 -5.94 4.54
CA MET A 64 0.72 -5.30 4.40
C MET A 64 0.73 -3.88 4.98
N LEU A 65 -0.30 -3.09 4.69
CA LEU A 65 -0.48 -1.74 5.21
C LEU A 65 -0.65 -1.74 6.74
N GLU A 66 -1.42 -2.68 7.30
CA GLU A 66 -1.57 -2.78 8.76
C GLU A 66 -0.22 -2.97 9.45
N ARG A 67 0.60 -3.90 8.94
CA ARG A 67 1.95 -4.13 9.46
C ARG A 67 2.82 -2.88 9.36
N TYR A 68 2.70 -2.13 8.27
CA TYR A 68 3.41 -0.86 8.10
C TYR A 68 2.96 0.17 9.14
N LEU A 69 1.65 0.38 9.31
CA LEU A 69 1.10 1.36 10.24
C LEU A 69 1.47 1.04 11.70
N GLU A 70 1.41 -0.23 12.08
CA GLU A 70 1.81 -0.68 13.42
C GLU A 70 3.30 -0.48 13.68
N LYS A 71 4.15 -0.84 12.71
CA LYS A 71 5.61 -0.66 12.83
C LYS A 71 5.98 0.81 12.98
N ASN A 72 5.28 1.71 12.29
CA ASN A 72 5.54 3.15 12.29
C ASN A 72 4.75 3.92 13.38
N LYS A 73 4.02 3.21 14.24
CA LYS A 73 3.28 3.79 15.38
C LYS A 73 2.17 4.78 15.00
N TYR A 74 1.49 4.54 13.89
CA TYR A 74 0.23 5.19 13.56
C TYR A 74 -0.90 4.56 14.41
N SER A 75 -0.86 4.83 15.72
CA SER A 75 -1.73 4.18 16.72
C SER A 75 -3.12 4.79 16.83
N ASP A 76 -3.29 6.01 16.35
CA ASP A 76 -4.51 6.82 16.38
C ASP A 76 -5.33 6.72 15.08
N VAL A 77 -4.81 6.05 14.05
CA VAL A 77 -5.56 5.80 12.81
C VAL A 77 -6.72 4.85 13.09
N GLU A 78 -7.93 5.28 12.76
CA GLU A 78 -9.13 4.42 12.77
C GLU A 78 -9.56 4.04 11.36
N THR A 79 -9.39 4.97 10.42
CA THR A 79 -9.88 4.86 9.04
C THR A 79 -8.75 5.04 8.04
N VAL A 80 -8.80 4.26 6.95
CA VAL A 80 -7.95 4.43 5.77
C VAL A 80 -8.85 4.61 4.56
N LYS A 81 -8.66 5.70 3.82
CA LYS A 81 -9.46 6.03 2.62
C LYS A 81 -8.64 5.93 1.36
N PHE A 82 -9.11 5.16 0.38
CA PHE A 82 -8.46 5.05 -0.93
C PHE A 82 -8.97 6.08 -1.94
N TYR A 83 -8.08 6.43 -2.87
CA TYR A 83 -8.34 7.36 -3.97
C TYR A 83 -8.12 6.66 -5.32
N ASN A 84 -8.99 6.94 -6.30
CA ASN A 84 -8.88 6.40 -7.67
C ASN A 84 -7.79 7.08 -8.50
N ARG A 85 -7.32 8.25 -8.08
CA ARG A 85 -6.27 8.97 -8.79
C ARG A 85 -5.00 8.13 -8.73
N THR A 86 -4.46 7.84 -9.90
CA THR A 86 -3.29 6.96 -10.06
C THR A 86 -2.29 7.60 -11.01
N PHE A 87 -1.01 7.34 -10.77
CA PHE A 87 0.06 7.66 -11.70
C PHE A 87 0.64 6.35 -12.25
N LYS A 88 0.85 6.28 -13.58
CA LYS A 88 1.28 5.04 -14.23
C LYS A 88 2.64 5.24 -14.87
N GLU A 89 3.56 4.34 -14.52
CA GLU A 89 4.86 4.19 -15.16
C GLU A 89 4.95 2.77 -15.74
N ASP A 90 5.84 2.51 -16.70
CA ASP A 90 5.94 1.28 -17.51
C ASP A 90 5.30 0.03 -16.89
N ASN A 91 5.83 -0.44 -15.76
CA ASN A 91 5.34 -1.63 -15.05
C ASN A 91 4.65 -1.33 -13.72
N TYR A 92 4.48 -0.05 -13.36
CA TYR A 92 3.97 0.35 -12.05
C TYR A 92 2.69 1.17 -12.12
N VAL A 93 1.83 0.95 -11.14
CA VAL A 93 0.71 1.83 -10.82
C VAL A 93 0.94 2.37 -9.42
N TYR A 94 1.07 3.68 -9.33
CA TYR A 94 1.10 4.43 -8.09
C TYR A 94 -0.33 4.86 -7.75
N PHE A 95 -0.73 4.71 -6.49
CA PHE A 95 -2.05 5.06 -5.97
C PHE A 95 -1.92 5.56 -4.54
N TYR A 96 -2.99 6.09 -3.96
CA TYR A 96 -2.91 6.82 -2.70
C TYR A 96 -3.95 6.36 -1.68
N CYS A 97 -3.54 6.34 -0.42
CA CYS A 97 -4.43 6.18 0.71
C CYS A 97 -4.19 7.28 1.74
N LEU A 98 -5.30 7.82 2.28
CA LEU A 98 -5.29 8.85 3.30
C LEU A 98 -5.58 8.21 4.65
N LEU A 99 -4.70 8.46 5.61
CA LEU A 99 -4.87 8.06 7.00
C LEU A 99 -5.76 9.08 7.72
N ASP A 100 -6.68 8.58 8.52
CA ASP A 100 -7.47 9.36 9.46
C ASP A 100 -6.71 9.57 10.78
N ASP A 101 -5.51 10.12 10.70
CA ASP A 101 -4.74 10.56 11.87
C ASP A 101 -4.90 12.07 12.10
N GLU A 102 -4.22 12.58 13.12
CA GLU A 102 -4.18 14.03 13.39
C GLU A 102 -3.72 14.81 12.16
N PHE A 103 -2.74 14.30 11.40
CA PHE A 103 -2.12 15.01 10.29
C PHE A 103 -2.90 14.89 8.97
N LYS A 104 -3.82 13.94 8.85
CA LYS A 104 -4.39 13.51 7.56
C LYS A 104 -3.28 13.13 6.59
N THR A 105 -2.40 12.23 7.04
CA THR A 105 -1.24 11.74 6.31
C THR A 105 -1.65 11.06 5.01
N LEU A 106 -1.13 11.52 3.87
CA LEU A 106 -1.30 10.86 2.57
C LEU A 106 -0.09 9.97 2.27
N LEU A 107 -0.37 8.71 1.95
CA LEU A 107 0.65 7.74 1.55
C LEU A 107 0.50 7.40 0.08
N GLU A 108 1.62 7.44 -0.65
CA GLU A 108 1.77 6.85 -1.96
C GLU A 108 2.13 5.37 -1.84
N CYS A 109 1.41 4.56 -2.59
CA CYS A 109 1.50 3.11 -2.63
C CYS A 109 1.81 2.66 -4.06
N LYS A 110 2.41 1.48 -4.20
CA LYS A 110 2.90 0.99 -5.50
C LYS A 110 2.45 -0.43 -5.81
N TYR A 111 1.91 -0.63 -7.01
CA TYR A 111 1.50 -1.92 -7.56
C TYR A 111 2.35 -2.25 -8.78
N ASP A 112 2.87 -3.48 -8.83
CA ASP A 112 3.63 -4.02 -9.96
C ASP A 112 2.67 -4.79 -10.89
N LYS A 113 2.50 -4.28 -12.12
CA LYS A 113 1.63 -4.87 -13.14
C LYS A 113 2.21 -6.15 -13.73
N SER A 114 3.53 -6.30 -13.77
CA SER A 114 4.18 -7.46 -14.37
C SER A 114 4.10 -8.66 -13.44
N GLU A 115 4.23 -8.41 -12.14
CA GLU A 115 4.18 -9.41 -11.09
C GLU A 115 2.78 -9.57 -10.49
N GLU A 116 1.84 -8.74 -10.92
CA GLU A 116 0.46 -8.65 -10.42
C GLU A 116 0.41 -8.64 -8.88
N LYS A 117 1.17 -7.74 -8.26
CA LYS A 117 1.24 -7.66 -6.79
C LYS A 117 1.50 -6.26 -6.27
N PHE A 118 1.00 -6.00 -5.06
CA PHE A 118 1.37 -4.82 -4.30
C PHE A 118 2.80 -4.94 -3.79
N LEU A 119 3.54 -3.83 -3.87
CA LEU A 119 4.87 -3.73 -3.29
C LEU A 119 4.78 -3.19 -1.87
N ASN A 120 5.70 -3.63 -1.01
CA ASN A 120 5.89 -3.06 0.32
C ASN A 120 6.56 -1.69 0.23
N TYR A 121 5.79 -0.72 -0.29
CA TYR A 121 6.19 0.64 -0.60
C TYR A 121 5.08 1.57 -0.13
N PHE A 122 5.42 2.42 0.85
CA PHE A 122 4.53 3.38 1.48
C PHE A 122 5.33 4.66 1.71
N GLU A 123 5.22 5.61 0.80
CA GLU A 123 5.94 6.87 0.86
C GLU A 123 5.00 7.98 1.33
N TRP A 124 5.44 8.82 2.26
CA TRP A 124 4.68 9.99 2.67
C TRP A 124 4.75 11.06 1.57
N VAL A 125 3.59 11.58 1.15
CA VAL A 125 3.50 12.55 0.03
C VAL A 125 2.76 13.82 0.40
N GLY A 126 2.69 14.12 1.69
CA GLY A 126 2.07 15.32 2.23
C GLY A 126 0.97 15.02 3.24
N ASP A 127 0.54 16.08 3.91
CA ASP A 127 -0.50 16.04 4.92
C ASP A 127 -1.24 17.38 4.99
N LYS A 128 -2.17 17.55 5.93
CA LYS A 128 -3.00 18.76 6.02
C LYS A 128 -2.23 20.04 6.36
N TYR A 129 -1.00 19.94 6.87
CA TYR A 129 -0.18 21.08 7.29
C TYR A 129 1.02 21.30 6.38
N ASP A 130 1.49 20.26 5.69
CA ASP A 130 2.51 20.36 4.66
C ASP A 130 1.95 19.86 3.32
N ASP A 131 1.34 20.80 2.61
CA ASP A 131 0.74 20.59 1.30
C ASP A 131 1.67 20.94 0.13
N SER A 132 2.92 21.29 0.45
CA SER A 132 3.85 22.02 -0.42
C SER A 132 5.04 21.21 -0.93
N THR A 133 5.17 19.94 -0.53
CA THR A 133 6.37 19.16 -0.83
C THR A 133 6.24 18.38 -2.13
N GLU A 134 7.26 18.54 -2.99
CA GLU A 134 7.39 17.90 -4.29
C GLU A 134 7.10 16.40 -4.19
N ALA A 135 6.11 15.93 -4.94
CA ALA A 135 5.73 14.52 -4.91
C ALA A 135 6.95 13.64 -5.26
N PRO A 136 7.30 12.64 -4.44
CA PRO A 136 8.60 11.97 -4.49
C PRO A 136 8.84 11.19 -5.78
N ALA A 137 7.78 10.69 -6.44
CA ALA A 137 7.88 10.02 -7.74
C ALA A 137 6.75 10.37 -8.72
N SER A 138 5.52 10.52 -8.24
CA SER A 138 4.32 10.63 -9.09
C SER A 138 4.00 12.03 -9.62
N LYS A 139 4.70 13.09 -9.14
CA LYS A 139 4.40 14.50 -9.44
C LYS A 139 2.98 14.95 -9.05
N ILE A 140 2.26 14.19 -8.23
CA ILE A 140 0.90 14.53 -7.76
C ILE A 140 0.96 14.97 -6.30
N THR A 141 0.42 16.15 -6.00
CA THR A 141 0.48 16.73 -4.64
C THR A 141 -0.65 16.26 -3.71
N TYR A 142 -0.50 16.51 -2.41
CA TYR A 142 -1.55 16.29 -1.42
C TYR A 142 -2.88 16.95 -1.80
N LEU A 143 -2.85 18.24 -2.15
CA LEU A 143 -4.07 18.99 -2.52
C LEU A 143 -4.72 18.38 -3.75
N GLU A 144 -3.94 17.98 -4.75
CA GLU A 144 -4.49 17.36 -5.96
C GLU A 144 -5.29 16.07 -5.70
N ILE A 145 -4.99 15.38 -4.60
CA ILE A 145 -5.67 14.15 -4.19
C ILE A 145 -6.81 14.44 -3.22
N VAL A 146 -6.54 15.27 -2.21
CA VAL A 146 -7.45 15.46 -1.07
C VAL A 146 -8.43 16.62 -1.30
N ASP A 147 -7.99 17.71 -1.91
CA ASP A 147 -8.76 18.94 -2.14
C ASP A 147 -8.42 19.58 -3.49
N LYS A 148 -9.05 19.04 -4.54
CA LYS A 148 -8.85 19.48 -5.91
C LYS A 148 -9.23 20.95 -6.12
N GLU A 149 -10.26 21.45 -5.43
CA GLU A 149 -10.70 22.85 -5.60
C GLU A 149 -9.65 23.81 -5.08
N SER A 150 -9.10 23.54 -3.89
CA SER A 150 -7.98 24.33 -3.34
C SER A 150 -6.73 24.26 -4.22
N TYR A 151 -6.43 23.09 -4.81
CA TYR A 151 -5.33 22.96 -5.75
C TYR A 151 -5.50 23.86 -6.98
N GLU A 152 -6.65 23.80 -7.66
CA GLU A 152 -6.89 24.60 -8.87
C GLU A 152 -6.88 26.10 -8.57
N SER A 153 -7.37 26.53 -7.40
CA SER A 153 -7.31 27.93 -6.97
C SER A 153 -5.87 28.40 -6.76
N LYS A 154 -5.06 27.66 -6.00
CA LYS A 154 -3.65 28.04 -5.76
C LYS A 154 -2.85 28.07 -7.06
N LYS A 155 -3.06 27.08 -7.92
CA LYS A 155 -2.42 27.03 -9.23
C LYS A 155 -2.78 28.25 -10.08
N PHE A 156 -4.05 28.66 -10.09
CA PHE A 156 -4.49 29.86 -10.80
C PHE A 156 -3.84 31.13 -10.25
N ASP A 157 -3.76 31.28 -8.92
CA ASP A 157 -3.13 32.44 -8.27
C ASP A 157 -1.63 32.52 -8.59
N GLU A 158 -0.91 31.39 -8.53
CA GLU A 158 0.51 31.30 -8.91
C GLU A 158 0.74 31.62 -10.41
N GLU A 159 -0.15 31.17 -11.28
CA GLU A 159 -0.10 31.50 -12.71
C GLU A 159 -0.33 33.00 -12.98
N ILE A 160 -1.09 33.70 -12.13
CA ILE A 160 -1.28 35.15 -12.20
C ILE A 160 -0.05 35.88 -11.66
N GLU A 161 0.47 35.47 -10.50
CA GLU A 161 1.62 36.13 -9.85
C GLU A 161 2.89 36.01 -10.69
N ASN A 162 3.08 34.90 -11.40
CA ASN A 162 4.24 34.66 -12.26
C ASN A 162 4.11 35.26 -13.68
N ARG A 163 3.01 35.94 -14.00
CA ARG A 163 2.96 36.76 -15.21
C ARG A 163 3.75 38.03 -14.95
N GLU A 164 4.90 38.17 -15.62
CA GLU A 164 5.55 39.48 -15.74
C GLU A 164 4.51 40.49 -16.24
N PRO A 165 4.46 41.72 -15.69
CA PRO A 165 3.61 42.74 -16.24
C PRO A 165 3.97 42.92 -17.72
N ASP A 166 2.99 42.88 -18.62
CA ASP A 166 3.21 43.19 -20.02
C ASP A 166 3.85 44.59 -20.11
N GLU A 167 5.16 44.65 -20.36
CA GLU A 167 5.85 45.86 -20.81
C GLU A 167 5.39 46.15 -22.24
N ASN A 168 4.14 46.59 -22.39
CA ASN A 168 3.64 47.32 -23.57
C ASN A 168 2.33 48.02 -23.19
N ILE A 169 2.45 48.98 -22.26
CA ILE A 169 1.60 50.17 -22.34
C ILE A 169 2.38 51.15 -23.22
N ASP A 170 2.15 51.03 -24.53
CA ASP A 170 2.48 52.10 -25.46
C ASP A 170 1.85 53.39 -24.91
N SER A 171 2.73 54.37 -24.68
CA SER A 171 2.36 55.71 -24.24
C SER A 171 1.94 56.50 -25.48
N ASP A 172 0.63 56.69 -25.65
CA ASP A 172 0.07 57.71 -26.54
C ASP A 172 0.07 59.11 -25.87
#